data_AF-A0A4Z0MT69-F1
#
_entry.id   AF-A0A4Z0MT69-F1
#
_cell.length_a   1.000
_cell.length_b   1.000
_cell.length_c   1.000
_cell.angle_alpha   90.00
_cell.angle_beta   90.00
_cell.angle_gamma   90.00
#
_symmetry.space_group_name_H-M   'P 1'
#
loop_
_entity.id
_entity.type
_entity.pdbx_description
1 polymer ?
#
loop_
_entity_poly.entity_id
_entity_poly.type
_entity_poly.pdbx_seq_one_letter_code
_entity_poly.pdbx_strand_id
1 'polypeptide(L)'
;MKKSTLVLAFALFASAPAVLAQSAYKVPVGYTLQRPEDYADYNKEVVATVDWLEKTPSNKETEKRREATRFLFQWVSGTPDASVQLQKYVADLTAQEPDLLLLFMGGWARYQIQHPEVKDPVILNTEGIKTVLKGYQTGGTKRNKQLDSLLELNAKGTLADWVKKQLAS
;
A
#
# COMPACT_ATOMS: atom_id res chain seq x y z
N MET A 1 -45.83 -29.28 -49.89
CA MET A 1 -44.77 -28.66 -50.73
C MET A 1 -44.39 -27.32 -50.12
N LYS A 2 -43.10 -27.14 -49.80
CA LYS A 2 -42.29 -25.90 -49.81
C LYS A 2 -42.81 -24.68 -49.01
N LYS A 3 -42.04 -23.91 -48.23
CA LYS A 3 -40.63 -23.84 -47.80
C LYS A 3 -40.59 -22.71 -46.73
N SER A 4 -39.77 -22.88 -45.69
CA SER A 4 -38.97 -21.87 -44.94
C SER A 4 -39.66 -20.62 -44.38
N THR A 5 -39.45 -20.20 -43.12
CA THR A 5 -38.25 -19.45 -42.64
C THR A 5 -38.31 -19.41 -41.10
N LEU A 6 -37.43 -20.08 -40.35
CA LEU A 6 -36.18 -19.57 -39.75
C LEU A 6 -36.33 -18.30 -38.89
N VAL A 7 -36.39 -18.42 -37.55
CA VAL A 7 -35.64 -17.55 -36.62
C VAL A 7 -35.24 -18.39 -35.40
N LEU A 8 -33.93 -18.67 -35.35
CA LEU A 8 -33.21 -19.29 -34.25
C LEU A 8 -32.37 -18.18 -33.60
N ALA A 9 -32.65 -17.80 -32.35
CA ALA A 9 -31.73 -17.05 -31.50
C ALA A 9 -32.29 -16.90 -30.07
N PHE A 10 -32.16 -17.92 -29.23
CA PHE A 10 -32.18 -17.71 -27.78
C PHE A 10 -30.73 -17.49 -27.36
N ALA A 11 -30.33 -16.22 -27.31
CA ALA A 11 -29.02 -15.81 -26.84
C ALA A 11 -28.90 -16.15 -25.35
N LEU A 12 -28.23 -17.27 -25.06
CA LEU A 12 -27.64 -17.55 -23.75
C LEU A 12 -26.60 -16.46 -23.47
N PHE A 13 -27.02 -15.38 -22.83
CA PHE A 13 -26.13 -14.51 -22.07
C PHE A 13 -25.62 -15.30 -20.87
N ALA A 14 -24.64 -16.16 -21.11
CA ALA A 14 -23.71 -16.60 -20.08
C ALA A 14 -22.82 -15.39 -19.77
N SER A 15 -23.33 -14.47 -18.95
CA SER A 15 -22.47 -13.52 -18.24
C SER A 15 -21.64 -14.35 -17.25
N ALA A 16 -20.54 -14.92 -17.74
CA ALA A 16 -19.47 -15.36 -16.87
C ALA A 16 -19.08 -14.13 -16.05
N PRO A 17 -19.21 -14.13 -14.71
CA PRO A 17 -18.47 -13.15 -13.97
C PRO A 17 -17.01 -13.53 -14.22
N ALA A 18 -16.33 -12.75 -15.06
CA ALA A 18 -14.89 -12.65 -15.03
C ALA A 18 -14.54 -12.07 -13.65
N VAL A 19 -14.67 -12.91 -12.61
CA VAL A 19 -14.16 -12.63 -11.27
C VAL A 19 -12.67 -12.68 -11.45
N LEU A 20 -12.13 -11.52 -11.80
CA LEU A 20 -10.84 -11.00 -11.38
C LEU A 20 -9.89 -12.11 -10.93
N ALA A 21 -9.27 -12.78 -11.90
CA ALA A 21 -7.90 -13.20 -11.72
C ALA A 21 -7.05 -11.92 -11.54
N GLN A 22 -7.20 -11.25 -10.39
CA GLN A 22 -6.17 -10.37 -9.88
C GLN A 22 -4.96 -11.28 -9.74
N SER A 23 -4.04 -11.16 -10.69
CA SER A 23 -2.78 -11.87 -10.73
C SER A 23 -2.19 -11.86 -9.32
N ALA A 24 -1.94 -13.05 -8.76
CA ALA A 24 -1.29 -13.17 -7.47
C ALA A 24 -0.03 -12.30 -7.50
N TYR A 25 0.09 -11.36 -6.57
CA TYR A 25 1.22 -10.43 -6.49
C TYR A 25 2.54 -11.20 -6.61
N LYS A 26 3.43 -10.71 -7.46
CA LYS A 26 4.76 -11.27 -7.68
C LYS A 26 5.79 -10.28 -7.13
N VAL A 27 6.71 -10.80 -6.32
CA VAL A 27 7.80 -9.98 -5.79
C VAL A 27 8.72 -9.57 -6.95
N PRO A 28 9.12 -8.30 -7.05
CA PRO A 28 10.13 -7.87 -8.02
C PRO A 28 11.46 -8.60 -7.80
N VAL A 29 12.05 -9.09 -8.88
CA VAL A 29 13.33 -9.79 -8.89
C VAL A 29 14.24 -9.22 -9.97
N GLY A 30 15.55 -9.29 -9.79
CA GLY A 30 16.52 -8.82 -10.77
C GLY A 30 16.46 -7.31 -11.05
N TYR A 31 15.97 -6.51 -10.09
CA TYR A 31 15.89 -5.06 -10.22
C TYR A 31 17.26 -4.40 -10.01
N THR A 32 17.46 -3.24 -10.63
CA THR A 32 18.65 -2.41 -10.47
C THR A 32 18.24 -1.05 -9.91
N LEU A 33 18.82 -0.65 -8.78
CA LEU A 33 18.55 0.63 -8.12
C LEU A 33 19.88 1.31 -7.82
N GLN A 34 20.57 1.78 -8.87
CA GLN A 34 21.92 2.35 -8.75
C GLN A 34 21.95 3.83 -9.10
N ARG A 35 21.18 4.22 -10.11
CA ARG A 35 21.10 5.59 -10.61
C ARG A 35 19.74 6.18 -10.28
N PRO A 36 19.64 7.51 -10.10
CA PRO A 36 18.37 8.21 -9.85
C PRO A 36 17.24 7.80 -10.81
N GLU A 37 17.54 7.66 -12.10
CA GLU A 37 16.59 7.28 -13.13
C GLU A 37 16.04 5.85 -12.96
N ASP A 38 16.80 4.94 -12.36
CA ASP A 38 16.38 3.54 -12.22
C ASP A 38 15.18 3.40 -11.26
N TYR A 39 14.99 4.34 -10.32
CA TYR A 39 13.93 4.25 -9.31
C TYR A 39 12.54 4.45 -9.90
N ALA A 40 12.39 5.38 -10.84
CA ALA A 40 11.11 5.71 -11.45
C ALA A 40 10.52 4.53 -12.24
N ASP A 41 11.37 3.68 -12.82
CA ASP A 41 10.97 2.48 -13.55
C ASP A 41 10.21 1.47 -12.68
N TYR A 42 10.45 1.48 -11.37
CA TYR A 42 9.83 0.56 -10.40
C TYR A 42 8.65 1.17 -9.63
N ASN A 43 8.16 2.35 -10.01
CA ASN A 43 7.04 3.01 -9.32
C ASN A 43 5.79 2.12 -9.25
N LYS A 44 5.51 1.35 -10.30
CA LYS A 44 4.34 0.44 -10.34
C LYS A 44 4.51 -0.73 -9.38
N GLU A 45 5.71 -1.30 -9.33
CA GLU A 45 6.09 -2.40 -8.47
C GLU A 45 6.04 -1.97 -7.01
N VAL A 46 6.53 -0.77 -6.68
CA VAL A 46 6.43 -0.19 -5.33
C VAL A 46 4.98 -0.08 -4.88
N VAL A 47 4.11 0.50 -5.72
CA VAL A 47 2.67 0.61 -5.43
C VAL A 47 2.07 -0.78 -5.20
N ALA A 48 2.36 -1.75 -6.08
CA ALA A 48 1.86 -3.12 -5.95
C ALA A 48 2.37 -3.84 -4.70
N THR A 49 3.64 -3.62 -4.32
CA THR A 49 4.25 -4.17 -3.12
C THR A 49 3.56 -3.62 -1.87
N VAL A 50 3.37 -2.29 -1.78
CA VAL A 50 2.70 -1.66 -0.64
C VAL A 50 1.25 -2.14 -0.52
N ASP A 51 0.52 -2.21 -1.64
CA ASP A 51 -0.84 -2.72 -1.68
C ASP A 51 -0.94 -4.17 -1.18
N TRP A 52 0.00 -5.03 -1.56
CA TRP A 52 0.03 -6.42 -1.12
C TRP A 52 0.41 -6.54 0.36
N LEU A 53 1.41 -5.78 0.83
CA LEU A 53 1.81 -5.77 2.24
C LEU A 53 0.69 -5.28 3.16
N GLU A 54 -0.09 -4.29 2.73
CA GLU A 54 -1.25 -3.72 3.43
C GLU A 54 -2.42 -4.73 3.54
N LYS A 55 -2.64 -5.55 2.51
CA LYS A 55 -3.77 -6.49 2.39
C LYS A 55 -3.46 -7.92 2.86
N THR A 56 -2.19 -8.21 3.16
CA THR A 56 -1.76 -9.53 3.61
C THR A 56 -1.40 -9.48 5.10
N PRO A 57 -1.89 -10.39 5.96
CA PRO A 57 -1.52 -10.39 7.37
C PRO A 57 -0.02 -10.60 7.57
N SER A 58 0.58 -9.92 8.56
CA SER A 58 2.06 -9.87 8.73
C SER A 58 2.69 -11.23 9.01
N ASN A 59 1.92 -12.15 9.59
CA ASN A 59 2.33 -13.52 9.88
C ASN A 59 2.03 -14.54 8.76
N LYS A 60 1.71 -14.05 7.55
CA LYS A 60 1.45 -14.88 6.36
C LYS A 60 2.48 -14.62 5.27
N GLU A 61 2.72 -15.65 4.45
CA GLU A 61 3.66 -15.63 3.31
C GLU A 61 5.04 -15.06 3.69
N THR A 62 5.59 -15.49 4.84
CA THR A 62 6.75 -14.86 5.50
C THR A 62 7.98 -14.71 4.60
N GLU A 63 8.29 -15.72 3.78
CA GLU A 63 9.41 -15.68 2.83
C GLU A 63 9.18 -14.63 1.74
N LYS A 64 8.00 -14.65 1.12
CA LYS A 64 7.59 -13.69 0.10
C LYS A 64 7.52 -12.27 0.65
N ARG A 65 7.04 -12.12 1.88
CA ARG A 65 7.04 -10.86 2.62
C ARG A 65 8.45 -10.34 2.80
N ARG A 66 9.38 -11.18 3.27
CA ARG A 66 10.79 -10.79 3.45
C ARG A 66 11.42 -10.27 2.15
N GLU A 67 11.11 -10.89 1.03
CA GLU A 67 11.61 -10.45 -0.28
C GLU A 67 10.94 -9.14 -0.73
N ALA A 68 9.63 -9.02 -0.55
CA ALA A 68 8.86 -7.81 -0.86
C ALA A 68 9.32 -6.62 -0.01
N THR A 69 9.54 -6.81 1.29
CA THR A 69 10.01 -5.77 2.21
C THR A 69 11.46 -5.38 1.90
N ARG A 70 12.31 -6.33 1.48
CA ARG A 70 13.67 -6.02 1.01
C ARG A 70 13.65 -5.10 -0.21
N PHE A 71 12.87 -5.44 -1.23
CA PHE A 71 12.71 -4.60 -2.41
C PHE A 71 12.22 -3.20 -2.04
N LEU A 72 11.13 -3.11 -1.27
CA LEU A 72 10.56 -1.84 -0.87
C LEU A 72 11.54 -0.99 -0.04
N PHE A 73 12.24 -1.60 0.91
CA PHE A 73 13.23 -0.91 1.72
C PHE A 73 14.37 -0.33 0.88
N GLN A 74 14.90 -1.12 -0.07
CA GLN A 74 15.96 -0.65 -0.97
C GLN A 74 15.49 0.49 -1.87
N TRP A 75 14.25 0.44 -2.36
CA TRP A 75 13.68 1.51 -3.16
C TRP A 75 13.49 2.78 -2.34
N VAL A 76 12.83 2.71 -1.18
CA VAL A 76 12.52 3.91 -0.37
C VAL A 76 13.78 4.54 0.21
N SER A 77 14.82 3.75 0.50
CA SER A 77 16.07 4.28 1.05
C SER A 77 16.96 4.97 0.02
N GLY A 78 16.74 4.74 -1.28
CA GLY A 78 17.60 5.26 -2.34
C GLY A 78 16.92 6.21 -3.32
N THR A 79 15.58 6.25 -3.35
CA THR A 79 14.85 7.12 -4.28
C THR A 79 15.15 8.60 -4.03
N PRO A 80 15.47 9.39 -5.08
CA PRO A 80 15.61 10.82 -4.96
C PRO A 80 14.26 11.54 -4.80
N ASP A 81 13.16 10.90 -5.20
CA ASP A 81 11.86 11.55 -5.41
C ASP A 81 10.97 11.56 -4.17
N ALA A 82 11.23 10.65 -3.22
CA ALA A 82 10.46 10.52 -1.99
C ALA A 82 11.40 10.59 -0.76
N SER A 83 11.60 11.80 -0.24
CA SER A 83 12.27 11.98 1.06
C SER A 83 11.25 11.79 2.19
N VAL A 84 11.11 10.55 2.66
CA VAL A 84 10.26 10.25 3.82
C VAL A 84 10.90 10.83 5.08
N GLN A 85 10.23 11.82 5.67
CA GLN A 85 10.66 12.40 6.93
C GLN A 85 10.17 11.52 8.08
N LEU A 86 11.07 10.71 8.65
CA LEU A 86 10.72 9.87 9.78
C LEU A 86 10.64 10.68 11.07
N GLN A 87 9.43 11.10 11.42
CA GLN A 87 9.17 11.81 12.67
C GLN A 87 9.21 10.87 13.88
N LYS A 88 9.58 11.39 15.04
CA LYS A 88 9.69 10.60 16.28
C LYS A 88 8.40 9.82 16.59
N TYR A 89 7.24 10.46 16.44
CA TYR A 89 5.96 9.82 16.74
C TYR A 89 5.72 8.57 15.87
N VAL A 90 6.20 8.56 14.62
CA VAL A 90 6.07 7.41 13.72
C VAL A 90 6.92 6.26 14.25
N ALA A 91 8.18 6.55 14.59
CA ALA A 91 9.09 5.55 15.17
C ALA A 91 8.51 4.93 16.45
N ASP A 92 7.91 5.75 17.31
CA ASP A 92 7.26 5.29 18.54
C ASP A 92 6.03 4.41 18.27
N LEU A 93 5.19 4.78 17.29
CA LEU A 93 4.01 3.99 16.88
C LEU A 93 4.37 2.61 16.33
N THR A 94 5.50 2.51 15.62
CA THR A 94 5.93 1.29 14.91
C THR A 94 7.01 0.50 15.66
N ALA A 95 7.46 0.96 16.82
CA ALA A 95 8.61 0.39 17.53
C ALA A 95 8.49 -1.11 17.84
N GLN A 96 7.27 -1.60 18.04
CA GLN A 96 7.01 -3.01 18.36
C GLN A 96 6.94 -3.92 17.13
N GLU A 97 6.74 -3.36 15.95
CA GLU A 97 6.45 -4.08 14.71
C GLU A 97 7.16 -3.36 13.52
N PRO A 98 8.43 -3.70 13.22
CA PRO A 98 9.22 -3.01 12.19
C PRO A 98 8.58 -3.00 10.79
N ASP A 99 7.78 -4.00 10.46
CA ASP A 99 7.01 -4.04 9.21
C ASP A 99 6.02 -2.87 9.09
N LEU A 100 5.49 -2.36 10.21
CA LEU A 100 4.62 -1.19 10.22
C LEU A 100 5.39 0.09 9.87
N LEU A 101 6.67 0.20 10.25
CA LEU A 101 7.50 1.33 9.84
C LEU A 101 7.66 1.34 8.32
N LEU A 102 7.91 0.17 7.74
CA LEU A 102 8.05 0.07 6.29
C LEU A 102 6.72 0.33 5.57
N LEU A 103 5.58 -0.08 6.14
CA LEU A 103 4.26 0.28 5.61
C LEU A 103 4.01 1.80 5.66
N PHE A 104 4.45 2.50 6.70
CA PHE A 104 4.37 3.96 6.75
C PHE A 104 5.15 4.58 5.59
N MET A 105 6.43 4.20 5.46
CA MET A 105 7.32 4.70 4.41
C MET A 105 6.80 4.38 3.00
N GLY A 106 6.31 3.15 2.81
CA GLY A 106 5.70 2.71 1.55
C GLY A 106 4.39 3.41 1.24
N GLY A 107 3.55 3.66 2.25
CA GLY A 107 2.30 4.42 2.11
C GLY A 107 2.54 5.86 1.65
N TRP A 108 3.52 6.51 2.27
CA TRP A 108 4.00 7.83 1.86
C TRP A 108 4.49 7.81 0.41
N ALA A 109 5.41 6.92 0.08
CA ALA A 109 5.98 6.79 -1.26
C ALA A 109 4.90 6.51 -2.32
N ARG A 110 4.02 5.54 -2.06
CA ARG A 110 2.87 5.21 -2.92
C ARG A 110 2.02 6.45 -3.20
N TYR A 111 1.72 7.23 -2.17
CA TYR A 111 0.91 8.44 -2.33
C TYR A 111 1.64 9.50 -3.18
N GLN A 112 2.94 9.72 -2.96
CA GLN A 112 3.72 10.65 -3.78
C GLN A 112 3.87 10.20 -5.23
N ILE A 113 4.00 8.90 -5.49
CA ILE A 113 4.02 8.35 -6.85
C ILE A 113 2.70 8.64 -7.58
N GLN A 114 1.57 8.50 -6.87
CA GLN A 114 0.23 8.71 -7.43
C GLN A 114 -0.17 10.19 -7.50
N HIS A 115 0.42 11.03 -6.66
CA HIS A 115 0.13 12.46 -6.49
C HIS A 115 1.44 13.26 -6.41
N PRO A 116 2.24 13.32 -7.49
CA PRO A 116 3.59 13.91 -7.47
C PRO A 116 3.61 15.40 -7.09
N GLU A 117 2.50 16.11 -7.31
CA GLU A 117 2.28 17.50 -6.92
C GLU A 117 2.12 17.71 -5.41
N VAL A 118 1.74 16.67 -4.66
CA VAL A 118 1.49 16.80 -3.22
C VAL A 118 2.80 16.74 -2.45
N LYS A 119 3.15 17.86 -1.82
CA LYS A 119 4.31 18.01 -0.92
C LYS A 119 3.95 18.38 0.51
N ASP A 120 2.65 18.51 0.82
CA ASP A 120 2.18 18.86 2.16
C ASP A 120 2.53 17.74 3.15
N PRO A 121 3.35 18.01 4.18
CA PRO A 121 3.78 16.99 5.13
C PRO A 121 2.61 16.42 5.93
N VAL A 122 1.55 17.18 6.22
CA VAL A 122 0.37 16.67 6.93
C VAL A 122 -0.33 15.61 6.10
N ILE A 123 -0.52 15.85 4.80
CA ILE A 123 -1.16 14.89 3.89
C ILE A 123 -0.32 13.62 3.79
N LEU A 124 0.97 13.76 3.50
CA LEU A 124 1.86 12.61 3.29
C LEU A 124 2.02 11.75 4.55
N ASN A 125 2.17 12.37 5.72
CA ASN A 125 2.17 11.66 7.00
C ASN A 125 0.84 10.95 7.25
N THR A 126 -0.29 11.60 6.96
CA THR A 126 -1.62 11.02 7.15
C THR A 126 -1.81 9.76 6.29
N GLU A 127 -1.37 9.79 5.03
CA GLU A 127 -1.49 8.64 4.12
C GLU A 127 -0.53 7.50 4.48
N GLY A 128 0.67 7.84 4.97
CA GLY A 128 1.57 6.87 5.60
C GLY A 128 0.90 6.16 6.79
N ILE A 129 0.30 6.91 7.72
CA ILE A 129 -0.40 6.33 8.88
C ILE A 129 -1.61 5.51 8.44
N LYS A 130 -2.43 5.97 7.50
CA LYS A 130 -3.56 5.18 6.98
C LYS A 130 -3.10 3.83 6.45
N THR A 131 -1.95 3.78 5.80
CA THR A 131 -1.35 2.52 5.30
C THR A 131 -0.96 1.60 6.46
N VAL A 132 -0.34 2.15 7.52
CA VAL A 132 -0.06 1.41 8.77
C VAL A 132 -1.34 0.85 9.40
N LEU A 133 -2.36 1.68 9.54
CA LEU A 133 -3.62 1.32 10.19
C LEU A 133 -4.32 0.18 9.45
N LYS A 134 -4.31 0.20 8.12
CA LYS A 134 -4.86 -0.90 7.33
C LYS A 134 -4.06 -2.19 7.47
N GLY A 135 -2.73 -2.13 7.42
CA GLY A 135 -1.88 -3.31 7.67
C GLY A 135 -2.09 -3.88 9.08
N TYR A 136 -2.22 -3.02 10.08
CA TYR A 136 -2.57 -3.39 11.46
C TYR A 136 -3.94 -4.08 11.54
N GLN A 137 -4.97 -3.54 10.87
CA GLN A 137 -6.31 -4.15 10.81
C GLN A 137 -6.34 -5.49 10.08
N THR A 138 -5.53 -5.65 9.03
CA THR A 138 -5.38 -6.92 8.30
C THR A 138 -4.86 -8.03 9.21
N GLY A 139 -4.05 -7.68 10.22
CA GLY A 139 -3.66 -8.56 11.32
C GLY A 139 -2.28 -9.22 11.16
N GLY A 140 -1.97 -10.11 12.10
CA GLY A 140 -0.64 -10.72 12.25
C GLY A 140 0.30 -9.96 13.19
N THR A 141 -0.04 -8.72 13.54
CA THR A 141 0.66 -7.89 14.53
C THR A 141 0.04 -8.03 15.92
N LYS A 142 0.79 -7.69 16.96
CA LYS A 142 0.26 -7.59 18.33
C LYS A 142 -0.72 -6.41 18.45
N ARG A 143 -1.69 -6.53 19.36
CA ARG A 143 -2.60 -5.43 19.70
C ARG A 143 -1.83 -4.22 20.22
N ASN A 144 -2.19 -3.04 19.74
CA ASN A 144 -1.57 -1.79 20.14
C ASN A 144 -2.64 -0.72 20.39
N LYS A 145 -2.77 -0.28 21.64
CA LYS A 145 -3.78 0.70 22.07
C LYS A 145 -3.67 2.05 21.34
N GLN A 146 -2.45 2.47 21.00
CA GLN A 146 -2.25 3.71 20.25
C GLN A 146 -2.77 3.57 18.82
N LEU A 147 -2.48 2.45 18.15
CA LEU A 147 -3.03 2.17 16.81
C LEU A 147 -4.55 2.01 16.85
N ASP A 148 -5.10 1.36 17.90
CA ASP A 148 -6.55 1.28 18.10
C ASP A 148 -7.19 2.68 18.24
N SER A 149 -6.55 3.60 18.97
CA SER A 149 -7.01 4.99 19.10
C SER A 149 -6.93 5.75 17.77
N LEU A 150 -5.86 5.54 16.99
CA LEU A 150 -5.71 6.16 15.67
C LEU A 150 -6.73 5.63 14.65
N LEU A 151 -7.15 4.36 14.77
CA LEU A 151 -8.26 3.81 13.98
C LEU A 151 -9.56 4.57 14.23
N GLU A 152 -9.86 4.91 15.49
CA GLU A 152 -11.04 5.71 15.81
C GLU A 152 -10.98 7.12 15.22
N LEU A 153 -9.82 7.78 15.29
CA LEU A 153 -9.63 9.10 14.68
C LEU A 153 -9.77 9.04 13.16
N ASN A 154 -9.24 7.99 12.54
CA ASN A 154 -9.40 7.77 11.09
C ASN A 154 -10.88 7.56 10.72
N ALA A 155 -11.62 6.76 11.50
CA ALA A 155 -13.06 6.54 11.28
C ALA A 155 -13.90 7.81 11.49
N LYS A 156 -13.47 8.72 12.38
CA LYS A 156 -14.10 10.02 12.64
C LYS A 156 -13.66 11.11 11.65
N GLY A 157 -12.70 10.84 10.76
CA GLY A 157 -12.16 11.82 9.81
C GLY A 157 -11.22 12.86 10.42
N THR A 158 -10.76 12.67 11.66
CA THR A 158 -9.93 13.63 12.42
C THR A 158 -8.46 13.23 12.53
N LEU A 159 -8.03 12.18 11.81
CA LEU A 159 -6.63 11.73 11.81
C LEU A 159 -5.66 12.83 11.34
N ALA A 160 -6.01 13.59 10.30
CA ALA A 160 -5.16 14.66 9.78
C ALA A 160 -4.91 15.77 10.81
N ASP A 161 -5.92 16.12 11.62
CA ASP A 161 -5.77 17.09 12.71
C ASP A 161 -4.82 16.59 13.80
N TRP A 162 -4.88 15.29 14.10
CA TRP A 162 -3.95 14.67 15.03
C TRP A 162 -2.51 14.70 14.49
N VAL A 163 -2.31 14.36 13.21
CA VAL A 163 -0.99 14.44 12.55
C VAL A 163 -0.45 15.86 12.59
N LYS A 164 -1.27 16.85 12.25
CA LYS A 164 -0.88 18.27 12.28
C LYS A 164 -0.36 18.69 13.66
N LYS A 165 -0.98 18.20 14.75
CA LYS A 165 -0.50 18.46 16.11
C LYS A 165 0.84 17.79 16.39
N GLN A 166 1.06 16.56 15.91
CA GLN A 166 2.34 15.87 16.08
C GLN A 166 3.48 16.58 15.35
N LEU A 167 3.23 17.14 14.16
CA LEU A 167 4.23 17.87 13.38
C LEU A 167 4.56 19.26 13.95
N ALA A 168 3.70 19.79 14.82
CA ALA A 168 3.91 21.07 15.49
C ALA A 168 4.59 20.94 16.86
N SER A 169 4.85 19.70 17.32
CA SER A 169 5.46 19.37 18.62
C SER A 169 6.96 19.13 18.47
#